data_AF-A0A954BMF5-F1
#
_entry.id   AF-A0A954BMF5-F1
#
_cell.length_a   1.000
_cell.length_b   1.000
_cell.length_c   1.000
_cell.angle_alpha   90.00
_cell.angle_beta   90.00
_cell.angle_gamma   90.00
#
_symmetry.space_group_name_H-M   'P 1'
#
loop_
_entity.id
_entity.type
_entity.pdbx_description
1 polymer ?
#
loop_
_entity_poly.entity_id
_entity_poly.type
_entity_poly.pdbx_seq_one_letter_code
_entity_poly.pdbx_strand_id
1 'polypeptide(L)'
;DGGIAAGCTRLGILFEEGRGVDADPARARLLYQRACAASEADACMRLGDLYRTGTGTHEQHAAAKTNYKAACELGKDDGCQMLALYEQKDPDGSTAEKCDKGDKFACAFLP
;
A
#
# COMPACT_ATOMS: atom_id res chain seq x y z
N ASP A 1 -7.32 -17.84 11.59
CA ASP A 1 -6.15 -17.97 10.68
C ASP A 1 -5.32 -16.69 10.45
N GLY A 2 -5.34 -15.67 11.33
CA GLY A 2 -4.54 -14.44 11.14
C GLY A 2 -3.02 -14.61 11.37
N GLY A 3 -2.59 -15.72 11.97
CA GLY A 3 -1.17 -15.95 12.30
C GLY A 3 -0.27 -16.20 11.09
N ILE A 4 -0.82 -16.71 9.99
CA ILE A 4 -0.05 -17.01 8.77
C ILE A 4 0.33 -15.70 8.05
N ALA A 5 -0.59 -14.74 8.00
CA ALA A 5 -0.37 -13.47 7.31
C ALA A 5 0.74 -12.65 7.97
N ALA A 6 0.68 -12.47 9.30
CA ALA A 6 1.73 -11.78 10.05
C ALA A 6 3.10 -12.49 9.96
N GLY A 7 3.10 -13.83 9.89
CA GLY A 7 4.30 -14.63 9.66
C GLY A 7 4.92 -14.37 8.28
N CYS A 8 4.09 -14.33 7.23
CA CYS A 8 4.51 -13.98 5.88
C CYS A 8 5.06 -12.55 5.82
N THR A 9 4.44 -11.58 6.48
CA THR A 9 4.94 -10.20 6.56
C THR A 9 6.33 -10.16 7.19
N ARG A 10 6.52 -10.81 8.34
CA ARG A 10 7.83 -10.85 9.01
C ARG A 10 8.89 -11.52 8.16
N LEU A 11 8.56 -12.66 7.54
CA LEU A 11 9.48 -13.35 6.65
C LEU A 11 9.84 -12.49 5.42
N GLY A 12 8.87 -11.77 4.87
CA GLY A 12 9.12 -10.82 3.78
C GLY A 12 10.12 -9.74 4.19
N ILE A 13 10.00 -9.20 5.42
CA ILE A 13 10.95 -8.20 5.95
C ILE A 13 12.36 -8.78 6.06
N LEU A 14 12.50 -10.03 6.51
CA LEU A 14 13.81 -10.67 6.58
C LEU A 14 14.46 -10.82 5.21
N PHE A 15 13.68 -11.18 4.17
CA PHE A 15 14.16 -11.25 2.79
C PHE A 15 14.43 -9.88 2.17
N GLU A 16 13.68 -8.84 2.54
CA GLU A 16 13.92 -7.47 2.10
C GLU A 16 15.22 -6.91 2.70
N GLU A 17 15.43 -7.08 4.01
CA GLU A 17 16.60 -6.56 4.72
C GLU A 17 17.84 -7.47 4.62
N GLY A 18 17.68 -8.73 4.22
CA GLY A 18 18.75 -9.74 4.26
C GLY A 18 19.18 -10.12 5.69
N ARG A 19 18.26 -10.06 6.66
CA ARG A 19 18.57 -10.35 8.08
C ARG A 19 18.54 -11.84 8.36
N GLY A 20 19.72 -12.47 8.34
CA GLY A 20 19.87 -13.90 8.61
C GLY A 20 19.46 -14.82 7.46
N VAL A 21 19.08 -14.24 6.32
CA VAL A 21 18.84 -14.89 5.02
C VAL A 21 19.43 -14.00 3.93
N ASP A 22 19.76 -14.57 2.78
CA ASP A 22 20.16 -13.77 1.62
C ASP A 22 19.01 -12.82 1.21
N ALA A 23 19.36 -11.57 0.94
CA ALA A 23 18.40 -10.57 0.51
C ALA A 23 17.78 -10.99 -0.83
N ASP A 24 16.47 -11.20 -0.82
CA ASP A 24 15.69 -11.60 -1.99
C ASP A 24 14.37 -10.82 -2.01
N PRO A 25 14.39 -9.58 -2.52
CA PRO A 25 13.20 -8.74 -2.57
C PRO A 25 12.10 -9.30 -3.49
N ALA A 26 12.47 -10.15 -4.47
CA ALA A 26 11.47 -10.83 -5.30
C ALA A 26 10.66 -11.85 -4.48
N ARG A 27 11.31 -12.59 -3.57
CA ARG A 27 10.60 -13.44 -2.58
C ARG A 27 9.82 -12.62 -1.56
N ALA A 28 10.40 -11.52 -1.06
CA ALA A 28 9.71 -10.63 -0.13
C ALA A 28 8.36 -10.15 -0.71
N ARG A 29 8.37 -9.75 -1.99
CA ARG A 29 7.16 -9.37 -2.74
C ARG A 29 6.08 -10.44 -2.75
N LEU A 30 6.44 -11.69 -3.02
CA LEU A 30 5.48 -12.80 -3.04
C LEU A 30 4.87 -13.06 -1.66
N LEU A 31 5.68 -12.93 -0.61
CA LEU A 31 5.23 -13.08 0.78
C LEU A 31 4.27 -11.95 1.17
N TYR A 32 4.60 -10.70 0.82
CA TYR A 32 3.73 -9.56 1.06
C TYR A 32 2.43 -9.64 0.25
N GLN A 33 2.45 -10.12 -1.00
CA GLN A 33 1.23 -10.36 -1.77
C GLN A 33 0.29 -11.33 -1.06
N ARG A 34 0.84 -12.42 -0.52
CA ARG A 34 0.05 -13.41 0.20
C ARG A 34 -0.52 -12.86 1.51
N ALA A 35 0.28 -12.11 2.26
CA ALA A 35 -0.16 -11.50 3.52
C ALA A 35 -1.19 -10.38 3.29
N CYS A 36 -0.99 -9.54 2.28
CA CYS A 36 -1.93 -8.50 1.89
C CYS A 36 -3.27 -9.11 1.41
N ALA A 37 -3.23 -10.20 0.63
CA ALA A 37 -4.43 -10.95 0.24
C ALA A 37 -5.17 -11.57 1.44
N ALA A 38 -4.48 -11.76 2.57
CA ALA A 38 -5.07 -12.18 3.84
C ALA A 38 -5.46 -10.99 4.73
N SER A 39 -5.63 -9.80 4.15
CA SER A 39 -6.04 -8.57 4.84
C SER A 39 -5.05 -8.09 5.90
N GLU A 40 -3.75 -8.36 5.72
CA GLU A 40 -2.69 -7.86 6.59
C GLU A 40 -2.19 -6.50 6.07
N ALA A 41 -2.49 -5.44 6.83
CA ALA A 41 -2.32 -4.08 6.38
C ALA A 41 -0.84 -3.66 6.25
N ASP A 42 0.04 -4.16 7.13
CA ASP A 42 1.48 -3.88 7.06
C ASP A 42 2.11 -4.49 5.79
N ALA A 43 1.68 -5.69 5.39
CA ALA A 43 2.10 -6.32 4.15
C ALA A 43 1.65 -5.55 2.92
N CYS A 44 0.39 -5.09 2.88
CA CYS A 44 -0.09 -4.26 1.77
C CYS A 44 0.73 -2.98 1.64
N MET A 45 1.05 -2.32 2.76
CA MET A 45 1.88 -1.11 2.74
C MET A 45 3.29 -1.40 2.21
N ARG A 46 3.96 -2.44 2.71
CA ARG A 46 5.31 -2.83 2.24
C ARG A 46 5.33 -3.26 0.79
N LEU A 47 4.30 -3.97 0.33
CA LEU A 47 4.14 -4.32 -1.07
C LEU A 47 4.01 -3.07 -1.96
N GLY A 48 3.28 -2.06 -1.49
CA GLY A 48 3.21 -0.75 -2.11
C GLY A 48 4.59 -0.11 -2.24
N ASP A 49 5.41 -0.16 -1.18
CA ASP A 49 6.78 0.37 -1.21
C ASP A 49 7.72 -0.38 -2.16
N LEU A 50 7.60 -1.71 -2.27
CA LEU A 50 8.36 -2.47 -3.25
C LEU A 50 8.01 -2.04 -4.69
N TYR A 51 6.73 -1.84 -4.99
CA TYR A 51 6.30 -1.35 -6.30
C TYR A 51 6.68 0.11 -6.54
N ARG A 52 6.67 0.95 -5.50
CA ARG A 52 7.09 2.36 -5.58
C ARG A 52 8.59 2.50 -5.86
N THR A 53 9.41 1.64 -5.26
CA THR A 53 10.87 1.71 -5.38
C THR A 53 11.41 0.86 -6.54
N GLY A 54 10.60 -0.07 -7.06
CA GLY A 54 11.07 -1.09 -7.99
C GLY A 54 12.00 -2.12 -7.33
N THR A 55 11.98 -2.26 -6.01
CA THR A 55 12.88 -3.19 -5.32
C THR A 55 12.45 -4.65 -5.59
N GLY A 56 13.31 -5.42 -6.27
CA GLY A 56 13.01 -6.81 -6.67
C GLY A 56 12.02 -6.96 -7.82
N THR A 57 11.70 -5.87 -8.54
CA THR A 57 10.81 -5.83 -9.71
C THR A 57 11.08 -4.57 -10.54
N HIS A 58 10.17 -4.19 -11.44
CA HIS A 58 10.12 -2.85 -12.02
C HIS A 58 9.22 -1.92 -11.22
N GLU A 59 9.57 -0.63 -11.19
CA GLU A 59 8.76 0.44 -10.62
C GLU A 59 7.37 0.45 -11.27
N GLN A 60 6.33 0.40 -10.43
CA GLN A 60 4.93 0.34 -10.84
C GLN A 60 4.09 1.20 -9.90
N HIS A 61 4.07 2.50 -10.15
CA HIS A 61 3.30 3.47 -9.37
C HIS A 61 1.80 3.15 -9.28
N ALA A 62 1.20 2.64 -10.37
CA ALA A 62 -0.20 2.22 -10.36
C ALA A 62 -0.45 1.07 -9.36
N ALA A 63 0.41 0.04 -9.39
CA ALA A 63 0.35 -1.06 -8.44
C ALA A 63 0.61 -0.58 -7.00
N ALA A 64 1.56 0.34 -6.81
CA ALA A 64 1.82 0.94 -5.49
C ALA A 64 0.57 1.62 -4.94
N LYS A 65 -0.10 2.48 -5.73
CA LYS A 65 -1.34 3.18 -5.37
C LYS A 65 -2.44 2.20 -4.95
N THR A 66 -2.64 1.11 -5.71
CA THR A 66 -3.63 0.07 -5.37
C THR A 66 -3.32 -0.60 -4.02
N ASN A 67 -2.06 -0.94 -3.76
CA ASN A 67 -1.67 -1.59 -2.50
C ASN A 67 -1.76 -0.64 -1.30
N TYR A 68 -1.42 0.63 -1.47
CA TYR A 68 -1.60 1.65 -0.43
C TYR A 68 -3.08 1.90 -0.12
N LYS A 69 -3.95 1.89 -1.14
CA LYS A 69 -5.40 1.94 -0.94
C LYS A 69 -5.90 0.75 -0.11
N ALA A 70 -5.49 -0.47 -0.46
CA ALA A 70 -5.85 -1.66 0.32
C ALA A 70 -5.37 -1.54 1.78
N ALA A 71 -4.14 -1.08 2.01
CA ALA A 71 -3.63 -0.84 3.37
C ALA A 71 -4.47 0.20 4.13
N CYS A 72 -4.91 1.27 3.46
CA CYS A 72 -5.79 2.29 4.02
C CYS A 72 -7.16 1.73 4.41
N GLU A 73 -7.78 0.94 3.53
CA GLU A 73 -9.08 0.29 3.78
C GLU A 73 -9.02 -0.71 4.93
N LEU A 74 -7.84 -1.30 5.18
CA LEU A 74 -7.56 -2.19 6.31
C LEU A 74 -7.23 -1.43 7.61
N GLY A 75 -7.26 -0.10 7.60
CA GLY A 75 -7.05 0.76 8.77
C GLY A 75 -5.59 1.15 9.04
N LYS A 76 -4.69 1.01 8.06
CA LYS A 76 -3.30 1.48 8.18
C LYS A 76 -3.21 2.95 7.78
N ASP A 77 -2.99 3.83 8.76
CA ASP A 77 -2.89 5.28 8.56
C ASP A 77 -1.81 5.65 7.52
N ASP A 78 -0.64 4.99 7.58
CA ASP A 78 0.46 5.22 6.65
C ASP A 78 0.07 4.89 5.20
N GLY A 79 -0.77 3.87 5.00
CA GLY A 79 -1.30 3.51 3.68
C GLY A 79 -2.17 4.62 3.11
N CYS A 80 -3.02 5.23 3.95
CA CYS A 80 -3.84 6.37 3.55
C CYS A 80 -2.99 7.60 3.21
N GLN A 81 -1.94 7.88 3.99
CA GLN A 81 -1.02 8.98 3.71
C GLN A 81 -0.30 8.79 2.38
N MET A 82 0.23 7.59 2.13
CA MET A 82 0.89 7.27 0.88
C MET A 82 -0.08 7.36 -0.31
N LEU A 83 -1.30 6.84 -0.19
CA LEU A 83 -2.33 6.99 -1.22
C LEU A 83 -2.58 8.48 -1.53
N ALA A 84 -2.75 9.31 -0.51
CA ALA A 84 -2.99 10.75 -0.68
C ALA A 84 -1.83 11.46 -1.38
N LEU A 85 -0.57 11.03 -1.17
CA LEU A 85 0.58 11.56 -1.90
C LEU A 85 0.53 11.22 -3.39
N TYR A 86 0.03 10.04 -3.74
CA TYR A 86 -0.14 9.62 -5.13
C TYR A 86 -1.31 10.35 -5.80
N GLU A 87 -2.45 10.49 -5.12
CA GLU A 87 -3.63 11.19 -5.66
C GLU A 87 -3.40 12.69 -5.89
N GLN A 88 -2.52 13.32 -5.11
CA GLN A 88 -2.15 14.73 -5.30
C GLN A 88 -1.25 14.96 -6.52
N LYS A 89 -0.61 13.92 -7.06
CA LYS A 89 0.34 14.01 -8.18
C LYS A 89 -0.32 13.80 -9.54
N ASP A 90 -1.62 13.49 -9.57
CA ASP A 90 -2.46 13.36 -10.77
C ASP A 90 -3.10 14.73 -11.12
N PRO A 91 -2.59 15.51 -12.11
CA PRO A 91 -3.21 16.78 -12.53
C PRO A 91 -4.53 16.63 -13.31
N ASP A 92 -4.93 15.40 -13.67
CA ASP A 92 -6.14 15.08 -14.43
C ASP A 92 -7.13 14.24 -13.59
N GLY A 93 -7.24 14.57 -12.28
CA GLY A 93 -7.99 13.85 -11.26
C GLY A 93 -9.50 13.72 -11.52
N SER A 94 -9.89 12.90 -12.48
CA SER A 94 -11.27 12.47 -12.68
C SER A 94 -11.50 11.12 -11.98
N THR A 95 -11.70 11.17 -10.66
CA THR A 95 -12.99 10.82 -10.01
C THR A 95 -12.84 10.61 -8.50
N ALA A 96 -13.72 11.30 -7.76
CA ALA A 96 -14.36 10.96 -6.49
C ALA A 96 -13.47 10.41 -5.36
N GLU A 97 -13.32 11.04 -4.20
CA GLU A 97 -14.41 11.52 -3.34
C GLU A 97 -13.76 12.36 -2.20
N LYS A 98 -13.69 13.70 -2.36
CA LYS A 98 -13.37 14.58 -1.22
C LYS A 98 -14.68 14.98 -0.53
N CYS A 99 -15.33 14.02 0.09
CA CYS A 99 -16.35 14.26 1.10
C CYS A 99 -16.19 13.21 2.20
N ASP A 100 -15.32 13.47 3.17
CA ASP A 100 -15.74 13.58 4.58
C ASP A 100 -14.51 13.60 5.50
N LYS A 101 -14.30 14.77 6.13
CA LYS A 101 -14.09 14.85 7.57
C LYS A 101 -14.33 16.29 8.03
N GLY A 102 -15.59 16.62 8.31
CA GLY A 102 -15.90 17.64 9.31
C GLY A 102 -16.91 18.73 8.98
N ASP A 103 -17.15 19.07 7.71
CA ASP A 103 -17.89 20.31 7.41
C ASP A 103 -19.04 20.11 6.41
N LYS A 104 -20.24 20.32 6.93
CA LYS A 104 -21.56 20.11 6.32
C LYS A 104 -21.90 21.12 5.22
N PHE A 105 -20.92 21.70 4.52
CA PHE A 105 -21.13 22.89 3.69
C PHE A 105 -20.42 22.93 2.33
N ALA A 106 -19.65 21.91 1.92
CA ALA A 106 -18.79 22.03 0.72
C ALA A 106 -19.28 21.28 -0.54
N CYS A 107 -20.54 20.83 -0.60
CA CYS A 107 -21.17 20.44 -1.87
C CYS A 107 -21.91 21.62 -2.50
N ALA A 108 -21.25 22.77 -2.66
CA ALA A 108 -21.85 23.95 -3.27
C ALA A 108 -21.17 24.31 -4.59
N PHE A 109 -21.99 24.34 -5.63
CA PHE A 109 -21.78 25.07 -6.88
C PHE A 109 -20.81 24.45 -7.90
N LEU A 110 -21.35 23.51 -8.68
CA LEU A 110 -21.09 23.50 -10.13
C LEU A 110 -21.61 24.84 -10.72
N PRO A 111 -20.88 25.49 -11.64
CA PRO A 111 -21.42 26.61 -12.41
C PRO A 111 -22.59 26.19 -13.32
#